data_AF-A0A9P9ETI8-F1
#
_entry.id   AF-A0A9P9ETI8-F1
#
_cell.length_a   1.000
_cell.length_b   1.000
_cell.length_c   1.000
_cell.angle_alpha   90.00
_cell.angle_beta   90.00
_cell.angle_gamma   90.00
#
_symmetry.space_group_name_H-M   'P 1'
#
loop_
_entity.id
_entity.type
_entity.pdbx_description
1 polymer ?
#
loop_
_entity_poly.entity_id
_entity_poly.type
_entity_poly.pdbx_seq_one_letter_code
_entity_poly.pdbx_strand_id
1 'polypeptide(L)' 'KAKYWLTERSVGEFSRRFSFPTGVDQDSISASFKDGILSIVVPKVKKHESRRIHV' A
#
# COMPACT_ATOMS: atom_id res chain seq x y z
N LYS A 1 15.14 -5.78 34.01
CA LYS A 1 15.11 -6.26 32.60
C LYS A 1 14.30 -7.54 32.57
N ALA A 2 13.26 -7.64 31.73
CA ALA A 2 12.54 -8.89 31.54
C ALA A 2 13.44 -9.89 30.81
N LYS A 3 13.55 -11.13 31.32
CA LYS A 3 14.29 -12.22 30.69
C LYS A 3 13.26 -13.18 30.08
N TYR A 4 13.23 -13.26 28.76
CA TYR A 4 12.36 -14.18 28.05
C TYR A 4 12.96 -15.60 28.12
N TRP A 5 12.13 -16.60 28.40
CA TRP A 5 12.50 -18.02 28.34
C TRP A 5 12.42 -18.57 26.90
N LEU A 6 11.49 -18.04 26.09
CA LEU A 6 11.33 -18.34 24.68
C LEU A 6 10.75 -17.13 23.94
N THR A 7 11.17 -16.92 22.69
CA THR A 7 10.62 -15.89 21.80
C THR A 7 10.41 -16.49 20.41
N GLU A 8 9.15 -16.58 19.99
CA GLU A 8 8.79 -17.17 18.69
C GLU A 8 8.41 -16.08 17.67
N ARG A 9 8.04 -14.89 18.17
CA ARG A 9 7.62 -13.77 17.32
C ARG A 9 8.85 -13.02 16.83
N SER A 10 8.84 -12.69 15.53
CA SER A 10 9.81 -11.76 14.97
C SER A 10 9.59 -10.37 15.56
N VAL A 11 10.68 -9.73 15.99
CA VAL A 11 10.70 -8.37 16.53
C VAL A 11 11.83 -7.60 15.88
N GLY A 12 11.60 -6.32 15.57
CA GLY A 12 12.57 -5.48 14.89
C GLY A 12 11.91 -4.58 13.84
N GLU A 13 12.73 -3.81 13.13
CA GLU A 13 12.30 -2.96 12.04
C GLU A 13 11.96 -3.81 10.80
N PHE A 14 10.94 -3.39 10.05
CA PHE A 14 10.56 -4.04 8.79
C PHE A 14 10.33 -2.99 7.70
N SER A 15 10.72 -3.32 6.47
CA SER A 15 10.38 -2.54 5.29
C SER A 15 10.07 -3.46 4.11
N ARG A 16 9.09 -3.08 3.29
CA ARG A 16 8.75 -3.77 2.03
C ARG A 16 8.52 -2.74 0.96
N ARG A 17 8.97 -3.03 -0.26
CA ARG A 17 8.75 -2.21 -1.46
C ARG A 17 8.00 -3.02 -2.50
N PHE A 18 7.03 -2.37 -3.15
CA PHE A 18 6.25 -2.96 -4.23
C PHE A 18 6.46 -2.15 -5.50
N SER A 19 6.60 -2.85 -6.63
CA SER A 19 6.66 -2.25 -7.96
C SER A 19 5.41 -2.66 -8.71
N PHE A 20 4.72 -1.69 -9.29
CA PHE A 20 3.49 -1.93 -10.05
C PHE A 20 3.79 -1.98 -11.55
N PRO A 21 3.16 -2.87 -12.32
CA PRO A 21 3.36 -2.97 -13.77
C PRO A 21 2.72 -1.82 -14.55
N THR A 22 1.83 -1.05 -13.93
CA THR A 22 1.10 0.06 -14.54
C THR A 22 1.15 1.29 -13.65
N GLY A 23 0.90 2.47 -14.23
CA GLY A 23 0.77 3.71 -13.48
C GLY A 23 -0.29 3.62 -12.37
N VAL A 24 0.03 4.20 -11.22
CA VAL A 24 -0.85 4.34 -10.06
C VAL A 24 -1.15 5.81 -9.81
N ASP A 25 -2.35 6.10 -9.34
CA ASP A 25 -2.71 7.44 -8.89
C ASP A 25 -2.17 7.63 -7.46
N GLN A 26 -1.04 8.33 -7.35
CA GLN A 26 -0.32 8.49 -6.08
C GLN A 26 -1.07 9.38 -5.10
N ASP A 27 -1.83 10.35 -5.60
CA ASP A 27 -2.55 11.32 -4.78
C ASP A 27 -3.76 10.68 -4.09
N SER A 28 -4.28 9.59 -4.66
CA SER A 28 -5.46 8.86 -4.17
C SER A 28 -5.11 7.59 -3.36
N ILE A 29 -3.86 7.40 -2.95
CA ILE A 29 -3.48 6.25 -2.11
C ILE A 29 -4.09 6.40 -0.72
N SER A 30 -4.65 5.32 -0.17
CA SER A 30 -5.20 5.30 1.19
C SER A 30 -4.77 4.05 1.95
N ALA A 31 -4.76 4.14 3.28
CA ALA A 31 -4.39 3.03 4.15
C ALA A 31 -5.27 2.97 5.40
N SER A 32 -5.48 1.76 5.92
CA SER A 32 -6.17 1.51 7.18
C SER A 32 -5.45 0.41 7.97
N PHE A 33 -5.47 0.52 9.30
CA PHE A 33 -4.89 -0.47 10.18
C PHE A 33 -5.93 -0.93 11.19
N LYS A 34 -6.25 -2.22 11.16
CA LYS A 34 -7.27 -2.81 12.01
C LYS A 34 -6.90 -4.25 12.34
N ASP A 35 -7.06 -4.63 13.61
CA ASP A 35 -6.84 -6.00 14.11
C ASP A 35 -5.46 -6.59 13.72
N GLY A 36 -4.41 -5.75 13.71
CA GLY A 36 -3.06 -6.17 13.36
C GLY A 36 -2.76 -6.24 11.85
N ILE A 37 -3.69 -5.83 10.99
CA ILE A 37 -3.55 -5.88 9.53
C ILE A 37 -3.48 -4.46 8.96
N LEU A 38 -2.39 -4.18 8.24
CA LEU A 38 -2.25 -2.98 7.42
C LEU A 38 -2.81 -3.25 6.02
N SER A 39 -3.90 -2.57 5.69
CA SER A 39 -4.51 -2.60 4.35
C SER A 39 -4.19 -1.32 3.61
N ILE A 40 -3.64 -1.43 2.40
CA ILE A 40 -3.24 -0.29 1.56
C ILE A 40 -3.99 -0.41 0.24
N VAL A 41 -4.74 0.64 -0.14
CA VAL A 41 -5.44 0.74 -1.42
C VAL A 41 -4.63 1.64 -2.34
N VAL A 42 -4.21 1.08 -3.48
CA VAL A 42 -3.41 1.79 -4.50
C VAL A 42 -4.22 1.84 -5.80
N PRO A 43 -4.89 2.96 -6.11
CA PRO A 43 -5.70 3.08 -7.31
C PRO A 43 -4.85 3.09 -8.58
N LYS A 44 -5.38 2.49 -9.66
CA LYS A 44 -4.80 2.60 -10.99
C LYS A 44 -5.08 3.99 -11.56
N VAL A 45 -4.18 4.52 -12.38
CA VAL A 45 -4.46 5.76 -13.14
C VAL A 45 -5.72 5.59 -14.00
N LYS A 46 -6.57 6.61 -14.03
CA LYS A 46 -7.73 6.64 -14.91
C LYS A 46 -7.25 6.67 -16.37
N LYS A 47 -7.85 5.85 -17.22
CA LYS A 47 -7.61 5.92 -18.67
C LYS A 47 -8.12 7.26 -19.17
N HIS A 48 -7.33 7.92 -20.02
CA HIS A 48 -7.78 9.13 -20.70
C HIS A 48 -8.97 8.78 -21.59
N GLU A 49 -10.16 9.29 -21.26
CA GLU A 49 -11.29 9.23 -22.18
C GLU A 49 -11.06 10.23 -23.31
N SER A 50 -11.18 9.77 -24.56
CA SER A 50 -11.07 10.63 -25.72
C SER A 50 -12.21 11.66 -25.69
N ARG A 51 -11.86 12.94 -25.66
CA ARG A 51 -12.86 14.02 -25.78
C ARG A 51 -13.21 14.20 -27.25
N ARG A 52 -14.49 14.11 -27.58
CA ARG A 52 -15.00 14.46 -28.92
C ARG A 52 -14.94 15.97 -29.09
N ILE A 53 -14.00 16.45 -29.90
CA ILE A 53 -13.95 17.85 -30.32
C ILE A 53 -15.09 18.06 -31.33
N HIS A 54 -15.97 19.01 -31.06
CA HIS A 54 -16.93 19.49 -32.06
C HIS A 54 -16.25 20.62 -32.84
N VAL A 55 -16.25 20.49 -34.16
CA VAL A 55 -15.86 21.54 -35.10
C VAL A 55 -17.10 22.33 -35.48
#